data_AF-A0A0B6EZ22-F1
#
_entry.id   AF-A0A0B6EZ22-F1
#
_cell.length_a   1.000
_cell.length_b   1.000
_cell.length_c   1.000
_cell.angle_alpha   90.00
_cell.angle_beta   90.00
_cell.angle_gamma   90.00
#
_symmetry.space_group_name_H-M   'P 1'
#
loop_
_entity.id
_entity.type
_entity.pdbx_description
1 polymer ?
#
loop_
_entity_poly.entity_id
_entity_poly.type
_entity_poly.pdbx_seq_one_letter_code
_entity_poly.pdbx_strand_id
1 'polypeptide(L)'
;MVALTTLKPFYQIGYLWKPENQRVRDLRLVPLDEFSGGTWFGPLFEYAGNTAFFIPFGMLVFALCRSLPKTAAWGFALSLALETTQYAFALGRTDIDDLIFNTLGALIGAALARLSGERFFPLWRWLALAAAAVFLVLVILGPRLGDPNAVVDL
;
A
#
# COMPACT_ATOMS: atom_id res chain seq x y z
N MET A 1 0.89 -1.59 4.68
CA MET A 1 0.62 -2.06 3.32
C MET A 1 0.01 -3.45 3.25
N VAL A 2 0.73 -4.53 3.58
CA VAL A 2 0.19 -5.91 3.50
C VAL A 2 -1.20 -6.02 4.14
N ALA A 3 -1.36 -5.51 5.36
CA ALA A 3 -2.67 -5.52 6.01
C ALA A 3 -3.73 -4.73 5.22
N LEU A 4 -3.39 -3.54 4.71
CA LEU A 4 -4.27 -2.68 3.91
C LEU A 4 -4.63 -3.25 2.54
N THR A 5 -3.91 -4.25 2.02
CA THR A 5 -4.19 -4.82 0.70
C THR A 5 -4.71 -6.26 0.79
N THR A 6 -4.08 -7.11 1.61
CA THR A 6 -4.45 -8.53 1.75
C THR A 6 -5.36 -8.83 2.94
N LEU A 7 -5.34 -8.01 3.99
CA LEU A 7 -6.11 -8.31 5.21
C LEU A 7 -7.41 -7.51 5.34
N LYS A 8 -7.71 -6.58 4.42
CA LYS A 8 -8.99 -5.85 4.35
C LYS A 8 -10.24 -6.73 4.58
N PRO A 9 -10.29 -8.00 4.11
CA PRO A 9 -11.41 -8.89 4.40
C PRO A 9 -11.57 -9.37 5.85
N PHE A 10 -10.60 -9.12 6.73
CA PHE A 10 -10.54 -9.67 8.09
C PHE A 10 -10.60 -8.60 9.19
N TYR A 11 -10.53 -7.33 8.85
CA TYR A 11 -10.65 -6.24 9.82
C TYR A 11 -11.37 -5.03 9.22
N GLN A 12 -11.87 -4.20 10.12
CA GLN A 12 -12.63 -2.99 9.80
C GLN A 12 -12.06 -1.83 10.59
N ILE A 13 -11.77 -0.72 9.92
CA ILE A 13 -11.40 0.55 10.57
C ILE A 13 -12.57 1.51 10.39
N GLY A 14 -13.33 1.69 11.47
CA GLY A 14 -14.58 2.42 11.45
C GLY A 14 -15.60 1.85 10.48
N TYR A 15 -15.93 2.59 9.43
CA TYR A 15 -16.74 2.10 8.31
C TYR A 15 -16.16 2.51 6.95
N LEU A 16 -14.83 2.65 6.88
CA LEU A 16 -14.12 3.00 5.64
C LEU A 16 -14.32 1.98 4.52
N TRP A 17 -14.55 0.71 4.86
CA TRP A 17 -14.96 -0.34 3.95
C TRP A 17 -15.76 -1.40 4.71
N LYS A 18 -16.53 -2.19 3.96
CA LYS A 18 -17.18 -3.40 4.46
C LYS A 18 -16.29 -4.61 4.15
N PRO A 19 -15.79 -5.38 5.15
CA PRO A 19 -14.91 -6.53 4.92
C PRO A 19 -15.52 -7.59 3.99
N GLU A 20 -16.84 -7.75 4.05
CA GLU A 20 -17.61 -8.68 3.20
C GLU A 20 -17.45 -8.39 1.71
N ASN A 21 -17.42 -7.11 1.32
CA ASN A 21 -17.28 -6.67 -0.07
C ASN A 21 -15.84 -6.77 -0.61
N GLN A 22 -14.87 -7.10 0.26
CA GLN A 22 -13.45 -7.20 -0.09
C GLN A 22 -13.03 -8.62 -0.44
N ARG A 23 -13.88 -9.64 -0.19
CA ARG A 23 -13.63 -11.02 -0.61
C ARG A 23 -14.00 -11.24 -2.07
N VAL A 24 -13.26 -10.59 -2.95
CA VAL A 24 -13.42 -10.69 -4.39
C VAL A 24 -12.14 -11.23 -5.02
N ARG A 25 -12.28 -11.81 -6.21
CA ARG A 25 -11.17 -12.17 -7.08
C ARG A 25 -11.35 -11.39 -8.37
N ASP A 26 -10.74 -10.23 -8.43
CA ASP A 26 -10.82 -9.30 -9.56
C ASP A 26 -9.41 -8.97 -10.03
N LEU A 27 -9.25 -8.80 -11.35
CA LEU A 27 -7.97 -8.57 -12.00
C LEU A 27 -8.09 -7.37 -12.94
N ARG A 28 -7.44 -6.27 -12.58
CA ARG A 28 -7.44 -5.01 -13.30
C ARG A 28 -6.09 -4.82 -13.97
N LEU A 29 -6.08 -4.96 -15.29
CA LEU A 29 -4.85 -4.88 -16.09
C LEU A 29 -4.81 -3.65 -16.99
N VAL A 30 -5.85 -2.84 -16.99
CA VAL A 30 -5.91 -1.58 -17.76
C VAL A 30 -5.32 -0.49 -16.87
N PRO A 31 -4.13 0.06 -17.21
CA PRO A 31 -3.51 1.07 -16.36
C PRO A 31 -4.34 2.34 -16.31
N LEU A 32 -4.43 2.92 -15.12
CA LEU A 32 -5.12 4.17 -14.81
C LEU A 32 -6.62 4.16 -15.13
N ASP A 33 -7.24 2.98 -15.23
CA ASP A 33 -8.66 2.84 -15.54
C ASP A 33 -9.56 3.48 -14.47
N GLU A 34 -9.11 3.52 -13.21
CA GLU A 34 -9.88 4.12 -12.12
C GLU A 34 -10.13 5.62 -12.29
N PHE A 35 -9.25 6.33 -12.99
CA PHE A 35 -9.44 7.75 -13.30
C PHE A 35 -10.57 8.00 -14.31
N SER A 36 -11.04 6.96 -15.02
CA SER A 36 -12.17 7.06 -15.94
C SER A 36 -13.52 7.21 -15.22
N GLY A 37 -13.59 6.86 -13.93
CA GLY A 37 -14.81 6.84 -13.11
C GLY A 37 -15.35 8.21 -12.67
N GLY A 38 -14.81 9.32 -13.18
CA GLY A 38 -15.31 10.68 -12.93
C GLY A 38 -14.87 11.30 -11.60
N THR A 39 -14.11 10.60 -10.76
CA THR A 39 -13.46 11.16 -9.56
C THR A 39 -11.95 10.97 -9.65
N TRP A 40 -11.18 12.04 -9.39
CA TRP A 40 -9.72 12.01 -9.47
C TRP A 40 -9.06 11.80 -8.11
N PHE A 41 -9.75 12.15 -7.02
CA PHE A 41 -9.15 12.15 -5.69
C PHE A 41 -8.96 10.73 -5.12
N GLY A 42 -9.95 9.84 -5.32
CA GLY A 42 -9.87 8.45 -4.84
C GLY A 42 -8.67 7.72 -5.43
N PRO A 43 -8.58 7.59 -6.77
CA PRO A 43 -7.46 6.90 -7.42
C PRO A 43 -6.10 7.53 -7.05
N LEU A 44 -6.02 8.87 -7.05
CA LEU A 44 -4.79 9.57 -6.66
C LEU A 44 -4.38 9.23 -5.22
N PHE A 45 -5.32 9.21 -4.28
CA PHE A 45 -5.05 8.91 -2.88
C PHE A 45 -4.57 7.46 -2.71
N GLU A 46 -5.17 6.50 -3.43
CA GLU A 46 -4.75 5.10 -3.42
C GLU A 46 -3.33 4.93 -3.97
N TYR A 47 -3.05 5.45 -5.17
CA TYR A 47 -1.74 5.35 -5.80
C TYR A 47 -0.65 6.07 -5.01
N ALA A 48 -0.95 7.25 -4.46
CA ALA A 48 -0.03 7.99 -3.60
C ALA A 48 0.24 7.24 -2.29
N GLY A 49 -0.79 6.63 -1.68
CA GLY A 49 -0.66 5.80 -0.48
C GLY A 49 0.25 4.59 -0.71
N ASN A 50 0.01 3.85 -1.79
CA ASN A 50 0.79 2.69 -2.21
C ASN A 50 2.26 3.06 -2.47
N THR A 51 2.49 4.13 -3.23
CA THR A 51 3.83 4.70 -3.45
C THR A 51 4.52 5.04 -2.12
N ALA A 52 3.83 5.77 -1.23
CA ALA A 52 4.38 6.21 0.05
C ALA A 52 4.78 5.04 0.96
N PHE A 53 4.02 3.94 0.97
CA PHE A 53 4.37 2.75 1.73
C PHE A 53 5.64 2.05 1.22
N PHE A 54 5.91 2.11 -0.08
CA PHE A 54 7.11 1.51 -0.68
C PHE A 54 8.36 2.38 -0.55
N ILE A 55 8.25 3.67 -0.22
CA ILE A 55 9.42 4.56 -0.03
C ILE A 55 10.35 4.06 1.09
N PRO A 56 9.89 3.81 2.35
CA PRO A 56 10.76 3.26 3.39
C PRO A 56 11.38 1.92 2.98
N PHE A 57 10.62 1.04 2.33
CA PHE A 57 11.13 -0.23 1.82
C PHE A 57 12.27 -0.02 0.82
N GLY A 58 12.09 0.86 -0.16
CA GLY A 58 13.12 1.22 -1.13
C GLY A 58 14.38 1.79 -0.49
N MET A 59 14.23 2.62 0.54
CA MET A 59 15.38 3.12 1.30
C MET A 59 16.16 1.99 1.98
N LEU A 60 15.47 1.06 2.64
CA LEU A 60 16.08 -0.09 3.31
C LEU A 60 16.81 -0.99 2.31
N VAL A 61 16.15 -1.37 1.22
CA VAL A 61 16.75 -2.23 0.19
C VAL A 61 17.93 -1.55 -0.48
N PHE A 62 17.85 -0.25 -0.76
CA PHE A 62 18.97 0.49 -1.32
C PHE A 62 20.15 0.54 -0.34
N ALA A 63 19.93 0.71 0.96
CA ALA A 63 21.01 0.67 1.94
C ALA A 63 21.77 -0.67 1.91
N LEU A 64 21.06 -1.78 1.68
CA LEU A 64 21.62 -3.13 1.58
C LEU A 64 22.31 -3.41 0.24
N CYS A 65 21.66 -3.06 -0.87
CA CYS A 65 22.09 -3.42 -2.22
C CYS A 65 22.94 -2.35 -2.91
N ARG A 66 22.86 -1.10 -2.45
CA ARG A 66 23.48 0.12 -3.01
C ARG A 66 23.30 0.25 -4.53
N SER A 67 22.17 -0.22 -5.05
CA SER A 67 21.88 -0.35 -6.48
C SER A 67 20.43 -0.04 -6.78
N LEU A 68 20.17 0.94 -7.65
CA LEU A 68 18.83 1.33 -8.08
C LEU A 68 18.11 0.19 -8.83
N PRO A 69 18.73 -0.48 -9.84
CA PRO A 69 18.07 -1.59 -10.52
C PRO A 69 17.71 -2.76 -9.59
N LYS A 70 18.60 -3.12 -8.65
CA LYS A 70 18.28 -4.18 -7.66
C LYS A 70 17.14 -3.76 -6.76
N THR A 71 17.10 -2.49 -6.35
CA THR A 71 16.01 -1.99 -5.49
C THR A 71 14.68 -1.97 -6.23
N ALA A 72 14.67 -1.57 -7.50
CA ALA A 72 13.49 -1.66 -8.36
C ALA A 72 13.01 -3.11 -8.51
N ALA A 73 13.92 -4.05 -8.77
CA ALA A 73 13.58 -5.47 -8.89
C ALA A 73 12.98 -6.04 -7.60
N TRP A 74 13.51 -5.68 -6.43
CA TRP A 74 12.93 -6.06 -5.14
C TRP A 74 11.57 -5.40 -4.88
N GLY A 75 11.40 -4.12 -5.24
CA GLY A 75 10.12 -3.41 -5.17
C GLY A 75 9.06 -4.09 -6.02
N PHE A 76 9.40 -4.36 -7.28
CA PHE A 76 8.55 -5.08 -8.22
C PHE A 76 8.21 -6.48 -7.72
N ALA A 77 9.20 -7.26 -7.28
CA ALA A 77 8.98 -8.63 -6.80
C ALA A 77 8.08 -8.67 -5.56
N LEU A 78 8.28 -7.76 -4.61
CA LEU A 78 7.42 -7.66 -3.42
C LEU A 78 5.99 -7.28 -3.83
N SER A 79 5.83 -6.27 -4.67
CA SER A 79 4.51 -5.85 -5.13
C SER A 79 3.81 -6.96 -5.91
N LEU A 80 4.50 -7.64 -6.82
CA LEU A 80 3.96 -8.78 -7.56
C LEU A 80 3.54 -9.92 -6.62
N ALA A 81 4.31 -10.19 -5.56
CA ALA A 81 3.95 -11.19 -4.56
C ALA A 81 2.68 -10.81 -3.79
N LEU A 82 2.50 -9.52 -3.44
CA LEU A 82 1.28 -9.03 -2.80
C LEU A 82 0.07 -9.16 -3.73
N GLU A 83 0.19 -8.67 -4.96
CA GLU A 83 -0.86 -8.78 -5.98
C GLU A 83 -1.24 -10.24 -6.23
N THR A 84 -0.25 -11.12 -6.42
CA THR A 84 -0.49 -12.56 -6.63
C THR A 84 -1.18 -13.19 -5.43
N THR A 85 -0.82 -12.80 -4.20
CA THR A 85 -1.47 -13.27 -2.98
C THR A 85 -2.91 -12.79 -2.91
N GLN A 86 -3.19 -11.52 -3.26
CA GLN A 86 -4.54 -10.97 -3.30
C GLN A 86 -5.43 -11.78 -4.25
N TYR A 87 -4.96 -12.02 -5.47
CA TYR A 87 -5.70 -12.78 -6.48
C TYR A 87 -5.90 -14.25 -6.07
N ALA A 88 -4.83 -14.94 -5.68
CA ALA A 88 -4.86 -16.38 -5.37
C ALA A 88 -5.84 -16.70 -4.24
N PHE A 89 -5.83 -15.88 -3.18
CA PHE A 89 -6.65 -16.09 -1.99
C PHE A 89 -7.98 -15.31 -1.99
N ALA A 90 -8.34 -14.65 -3.10
CA ALA A 90 -9.56 -13.84 -3.22
C ALA A 90 -9.69 -12.78 -2.11
N LEU A 91 -8.58 -12.09 -1.84
CA LEU A 91 -8.46 -11.11 -0.76
C LEU A 91 -8.70 -9.68 -1.23
N GLY A 92 -9.05 -9.48 -2.49
CA GLY A 92 -9.28 -8.16 -3.06
C GLY A 92 -9.11 -8.13 -4.57
N ARG A 93 -8.93 -6.91 -5.06
CA ARG A 93 -8.70 -6.62 -6.47
C ARG A 93 -7.20 -6.52 -6.69
N THR A 94 -6.71 -7.22 -7.70
CA THR A 94 -5.32 -7.13 -8.13
C THR A 94 -5.20 -6.11 -9.23
N ASP A 95 -4.29 -5.15 -9.08
CA ASP A 95 -4.18 -4.02 -10.01
C ASP A 95 -2.75 -3.86 -10.57
N ILE A 96 -2.67 -3.61 -11.86
CA ILE A 96 -1.40 -3.28 -12.54
C ILE A 96 -0.86 -1.93 -12.06
N ASP A 97 -1.72 -0.98 -11.70
CA ASP A 97 -1.31 0.32 -11.20
C ASP A 97 -0.59 0.18 -9.86
N ASP A 98 -1.08 -0.69 -8.97
CA ASP A 98 -0.41 -0.99 -7.70
C ASP A 98 1.00 -1.52 -7.94
N LEU A 99 1.18 -2.44 -8.89
CA LEU A 99 2.50 -2.94 -9.29
C LEU A 99 3.44 -1.82 -9.75
N ILE A 100 2.93 -0.88 -10.54
CA ILE A 100 3.69 0.25 -11.08
C ILE A 100 4.06 1.25 -9.97
N PHE A 101 3.07 1.73 -9.22
CA PHE A 101 3.24 2.78 -8.20
C PHE A 101 4.04 2.29 -6.99
N ASN A 102 3.93 1.01 -6.62
CA ASN A 102 4.78 0.41 -5.59
C ASN A 102 6.24 0.32 -6.03
N THR A 103 6.49 -0.12 -7.27
CA THR A 103 7.84 -0.16 -7.84
C THR A 103 8.43 1.25 -7.93
N LEU A 104 7.62 2.24 -8.30
CA LEU A 104 7.99 3.66 -8.30
C LEU A 104 8.33 4.15 -6.88
N GLY A 105 7.52 3.80 -5.88
CA GLY A 105 7.80 4.10 -4.47
C GLY A 105 9.14 3.56 -4.02
N ALA A 106 9.49 2.33 -4.39
CA ALA A 106 10.79 1.73 -4.08
C ALA A 106 11.94 2.50 -4.75
N LEU A 107 11.78 2.93 -6.00
CA LEU A 107 12.75 3.75 -6.72
C LEU A 107 12.93 5.13 -6.08
N ILE A 108 11.84 5.79 -5.70
CA ILE A 108 11.88 7.08 -4.99
C ILE A 108 12.63 6.92 -3.66
N GLY A 109 12.30 5.89 -2.87
CA GLY A 109 13.02 5.57 -1.64
C GLY A 109 14.51 5.36 -1.86
N ALA A 110 14.88 4.59 -2.88
CA ALA A 110 16.27 4.35 -3.23
C ALA A 110 17.01 5.63 -3.64
N ALA A 111 16.37 6.51 -4.43
CA ALA A 111 16.93 7.79 -4.83
C ALA A 111 17.14 8.71 -3.61
N LEU A 112 16.16 8.79 -2.70
CA LEU A 112 16.30 9.54 -1.45
C LEU A 112 17.45 9.01 -0.58
N ALA A 113 17.56 7.69 -0.41
CA ALA A 113 18.66 7.08 0.33
C ALA A 113 20.03 7.34 -0.31
N ARG A 114 20.11 7.37 -1.64
CA ARG A 114 21.32 7.74 -2.38
C ARG A 114 21.72 9.21 -2.17
N LEU A 115 20.76 10.12 -2.17
CA LEU A 115 21.00 11.57 -2.06
C LEU A 115 21.30 12.02 -0.63
N SER A 116 20.55 11.51 0.35
CA SER A 116 20.64 11.97 1.74
C SER A 116 21.65 11.21 2.59
N GLY A 117 22.21 10.10 2.07
CA GLY A 117 23.05 9.17 2.82
C GLY A 117 22.28 8.45 3.95
N GLU A 118 22.97 7.57 4.69
CA GLU A 118 22.36 6.79 5.80
C GLU A 118 21.94 7.65 7.00
N ARG A 119 22.20 8.96 6.96
CA ARG A 119 21.96 9.90 8.06
C ARG A 119 20.49 10.00 8.48
N PHE A 120 19.55 9.86 7.56
CA PHE A 120 18.11 9.93 7.85
C PHE A 120 17.47 8.55 8.08
N PHE A 121 18.23 7.47 7.94
CA PHE A 121 17.73 6.11 8.10
C PHE A 121 17.08 5.85 9.46
N PRO A 122 17.61 6.37 10.60
CA PRO A 122 16.95 6.22 11.89
C PRO A 122 15.56 6.88 11.93
N LEU A 123 15.42 8.09 11.35
CA LEU A 123 14.15 8.81 11.31
C LEU A 123 13.11 8.03 10.51
N TRP A 124 13.46 7.57 9.30
CA TRP A 124 12.55 6.78 8.46
C TRP A 124 12.17 5.45 9.08
N ARG A 125 13.10 4.79 9.78
CA ARG A 125 12.80 3.59 10.57
C ARG A 125 11.77 3.89 11.66
N TRP A 126 11.95 4.96 12.43
CA TRP A 126 11.00 5.34 13.48
C TRP A 126 9.65 5.78 12.92
N LEU A 127 9.62 6.52 11.81
CA LEU A 127 8.37 6.90 11.13
C LEU A 127 7.62 5.67 10.62
N ALA A 128 8.32 4.70 10.02
CA ALA A 128 7.71 3.45 9.58
C ALA A 128 7.14 2.63 10.75
N LEU A 129 7.88 2.53 11.87
CA LEU A 129 7.41 1.88 13.09
C LEU A 129 6.22 2.61 13.71
N ALA A 130 6.25 3.94 13.76
CA ALA A 130 5.14 4.75 14.26
C ALA A 130 3.90 4.59 13.38
N ALA A 131 4.04 4.63 12.05
CA ALA A 131 2.94 4.38 11.12
C ALA A 131 2.36 2.97 11.29
N ALA A 132 3.21 1.95 11.47
CA ALA A 132 2.75 0.59 11.74
C ALA A 132 2.00 0.48 13.09
N ALA A 133 2.48 1.17 14.13
CA ALA A 133 1.83 1.21 15.44
C ALA A 133 0.47 1.94 15.38
N VAL A 134 0.41 3.11 14.74
CA VAL A 134 -0.85 3.85 14.51
C VAL A 134 -1.83 2.98 13.74
N PHE A 135 -1.37 2.32 12.67
CA PHE A 135 -2.19 1.39 11.91
C PHE A 135 -2.72 0.25 12.78
N LEU A 136 -1.88 -0.38 13.61
CA LEU A 136 -2.30 -1.44 14.54
C LEU A 136 -3.39 -0.94 15.51
N VAL A 137 -3.19 0.24 16.10
CA VAL A 137 -4.18 0.87 17.00
C VAL A 137 -5.50 1.10 16.28
N LEU A 138 -5.46 1.62 15.05
CA LEU A 138 -6.66 1.84 14.24
C LEU A 138 -7.37 0.54 13.88
N VAL A 139 -6.64 -0.56 13.66
CA VAL A 139 -7.23 -1.89 13.44
C VAL A 139 -7.90 -2.42 14.72
N ILE A 140 -7.26 -2.29 15.88
CA ILE A 140 -7.78 -2.77 17.16
C ILE A 140 -9.01 -1.97 17.61
N LEU A 141 -8.94 -0.63 17.50
CA LEU A 141 -10.03 0.27 17.86
C LEU A 141 -11.08 0.42 16.76
N GLY A 142 -10.78 -0.08 15.56
CA GLY A 142 -11.57 0.10 14.35
C GLY A 142 -13.06 -0.19 14.51
N PRO A 143 -13.48 -1.31 15.13
CA PRO A 143 -14.90 -1.61 15.37
C PRO A 143 -15.62 -0.62 16.30
N ARG A 144 -14.88 0.22 17.03
CA ARG A 144 -15.41 1.23 17.97
C ARG A 144 -15.36 2.64 17.42
N LEU A 145 -14.80 2.83 16.23
CA LEU A 145 -14.69 4.13 15.57
C LEU A 145 -15.84 4.26 14.55
N GLY A 146 -16.47 5.42 14.40
CA GLY A 146 -17.52 5.65 13.41
C GLY A 146 -18.96 5.31 13.85
N ASP A 147 -19.93 5.83 13.10
CA ASP A 147 -21.37 5.66 13.34
C ASP A 147 -21.95 4.68 12.29
N PRO A 148 -22.51 3.52 12.69
CA PRO A 148 -23.13 2.57 11.77
C PRO A 148 -24.24 3.19 10.93
N ASN A 149 -24.92 4.23 11.43
CA ASN A 149 -26.03 4.87 10.73
C ASN A 149 -25.59 5.82 9.61
N ALA A 150 -24.30 6.15 9.55
CA ALA A 150 -23.72 6.99 8.50
C ALA A 150 -23.22 6.17 7.29
N VAL A 151 -23.33 4.85 7.33
CA VAL A 151 -22.88 3.95 6.26
C VAL A 151 -23.94 3.93 5.16
N VAL A 152 -23.62 4.52 4.01
CA VAL A 152 -24.44 4.41 2.81
C VAL A 152 -24.15 3.06 2.15
N ASP A 153 -25.17 2.25 1.92
CA ASP A 153 -25.06 1.03 1.12
C ASP A 153 -24.80 1.41 -0.34
N LEU A 154 -23.53 1.39 -0.74
CA LEU A 154 -23.07 1.45 -2.14
C LEU A 154 -22.91 0.05 -2.71
#